data_AF-A0AAV4F050-F1
#
_entry.id   AF-A0AAV4F050-F1
#
_cell.length_a   1.000
_cell.length_b   1.000
_cell.length_c   1.000
_cell.angle_alpha   90.00
_cell.angle_beta   90.00
_cell.angle_gamma   90.00
#
_symmetry.space_group_name_H-M   'P 1'
#
loop_
_entity.id
_entity.type
_entity.pdbx_description
1 polymer ?
#
loop_
_entity_poly.entity_id
_entity_poly.type
_entity_poly.pdbx_seq_one_letter_code
_entity_poly.pdbx_strand_id
1 'polypeptide(L)'
;MFFIVVATATTTKAIIIIIIIIIIITVIIIIIIIITVIIIIIIIIIIIIIIIIVIITMIIIVTIIILIIITIIIIVINIIIIIIINFAIINVGIQIQNERETLLAHPLVTSLLQHKWNAMGSFFYYFSFAIYMVFLTFLTGYMVSTDPPDTYGNDSSRIEDNNCSGLSYTQPNFAKAGTYVIIALAGLNIFKEMIQLYQAKLNYLGWTNLIEWTVYVTALLLVISFNECQRETGYRYEWQWHLGAIAVFLAWIDLVLFIQKFPRFGIYVVMFTDILFTFSQFFVVFFLFVVAFAVSFFALFQNQVPFNSVPKSFLKTSVMMIGEFEFDTIFNNDDVDATGKFDVKYPAASYIIFVIFLVIMSILLMNLLVGLAVDDIKAVQEQAALKRMAMQVDLALDVERILPDFLRRRAFCRRKTIMPNRLFANPLRRVITNSYLSPQALQKALNPEKDEVERVKESQDKIVTQVKKLKASLVDIREHNQKLESLLKAIVKAQGIDWQEEDFQADEEMGGDDGDNAE
;
A
#
# COMPACT_ATOMS: atom_id res chain seq x y z
N MET A 1 -8.43 -21.72 -121.78
CA MET A 1 -9.61 -21.59 -120.89
C MET A 1 -9.39 -22.11 -119.47
N PHE A 2 -8.62 -23.19 -119.26
CA PHE A 2 -8.40 -23.77 -117.91
C PHE A 2 -7.53 -22.92 -116.95
N PHE A 3 -6.52 -22.21 -117.46
CA PHE A 3 -5.64 -21.36 -116.63
C PHE A 3 -6.29 -20.08 -116.08
N ILE A 4 -7.32 -19.54 -116.76
CA ILE A 4 -8.02 -18.31 -116.34
C ILE A 4 -9.03 -18.60 -115.21
N VAL A 5 -9.59 -19.81 -115.16
CA VAL A 5 -10.52 -20.24 -114.10
C VAL A 5 -9.78 -20.59 -112.80
N VAL A 6 -8.57 -21.13 -112.89
CA VAL A 6 -7.74 -21.42 -111.70
C VAL A 6 -7.18 -20.13 -111.08
N ALA A 7 -6.74 -19.17 -111.90
CA ALA A 7 -6.24 -17.87 -111.41
C ALA A 7 -7.33 -17.05 -110.70
N THR A 8 -8.56 -17.02 -111.24
CA THR A 8 -9.69 -16.33 -110.62
C THR A 8 -10.15 -17.02 -109.33
N ALA A 9 -10.12 -18.35 -109.24
CA ALA A 9 -10.44 -19.08 -108.01
C ALA A 9 -9.42 -18.85 -106.88
N THR A 10 -8.12 -18.68 -107.20
CA THR A 10 -7.08 -18.36 -106.21
C THR A 10 -7.19 -16.93 -105.68
N THR A 11 -7.56 -15.96 -106.53
CA THR A 11 -7.76 -14.57 -106.09
C THR A 11 -8.97 -14.42 -105.19
N THR A 12 -10.08 -15.13 -105.46
CA THR A 12 -11.28 -15.06 -104.61
C THR A 12 -11.06 -15.69 -103.23
N LYS A 13 -10.29 -16.79 -103.16
CA LYS A 13 -9.89 -17.41 -101.87
C LYS A 13 -8.97 -16.49 -101.06
N ALA A 14 -8.01 -15.82 -101.71
CA ALA A 14 -7.14 -14.85 -101.04
C ALA A 14 -7.92 -13.65 -100.47
N ILE A 15 -8.90 -13.13 -101.23
CA ILE A 15 -9.78 -12.04 -100.78
C ILE A 15 -10.65 -12.48 -99.58
N ILE A 16 -11.22 -13.69 -99.61
CA ILE A 16 -12.00 -14.22 -98.49
C ILE A 16 -11.15 -14.38 -97.23
N ILE A 17 -9.91 -14.87 -97.35
CA ILE A 17 -8.98 -15.01 -96.22
C ILE A 17 -8.63 -13.63 -95.64
N ILE A 18 -8.37 -12.62 -96.49
CA ILE A 18 -8.10 -11.25 -96.05
C ILE A 18 -9.31 -10.67 -95.31
N ILE A 19 -10.53 -10.88 -95.82
CA ILE A 19 -11.77 -10.42 -95.16
C ILE A 19 -11.94 -11.08 -93.80
N ILE A 20 -11.70 -12.40 -93.69
CA ILE A 20 -11.77 -13.14 -92.42
C ILE A 20 -10.74 -12.61 -91.42
N ILE A 21 -9.50 -12.35 -91.86
CA ILE A 21 -8.45 -11.78 -91.01
C ILE A 21 -8.84 -10.37 -90.53
N ILE A 22 -9.39 -9.52 -91.40
CA ILE A 22 -9.88 -8.19 -91.02
C ILE A 22 -11.00 -8.30 -89.99
N ILE A 23 -11.95 -9.21 -90.16
CA ILE A 23 -13.05 -9.44 -89.20
C ILE A 23 -12.48 -9.90 -87.84
N ILE A 24 -11.55 -10.85 -87.84
CA ILE A 24 -10.91 -11.36 -86.61
C ILE A 24 -10.15 -10.23 -85.90
N ILE A 25 -9.36 -9.43 -86.62
CA ILE A 25 -8.64 -8.28 -86.06
C ILE A 25 -9.63 -7.26 -85.49
N THR A 26 -10.74 -6.99 -86.19
CA THR A 26 -11.77 -6.04 -85.72
C THR A 26 -12.44 -6.54 -84.44
N VAL A 27 -12.76 -7.83 -84.35
CA VAL A 27 -13.33 -8.46 -83.14
C VAL A 27 -12.34 -8.43 -81.98
N ILE A 28 -11.06 -8.72 -82.22
CA ILE A 28 -10.00 -8.65 -81.19
C ILE A 28 -9.85 -7.21 -80.66
N ILE A 29 -9.86 -6.21 -81.55
CA ILE A 29 -9.80 -4.79 -81.16
C ILE A 29 -11.00 -4.42 -80.30
N ILE A 30 -12.21 -4.84 -80.67
CA ILE A 30 -13.44 -4.59 -79.88
C ILE A 30 -13.33 -5.24 -78.50
N ILE A 31 -12.84 -6.48 -78.40
CA ILE A 31 -12.66 -7.18 -77.11
C ILE A 31 -11.64 -6.44 -76.24
N ILE A 32 -10.51 -6.00 -76.79
CA ILE A 32 -9.49 -5.23 -76.06
C ILE A 32 -10.07 -3.91 -75.55
N ILE A 33 -10.87 -3.20 -76.35
CA ILE A 33 -11.54 -1.96 -75.94
C ILE A 33 -12.50 -2.25 -74.77
N ILE A 34 -13.33 -3.30 -74.87
CA ILE A 34 -14.28 -3.67 -73.81
C ILE A 34 -13.54 -4.00 -72.50
N ILE A 35 -12.46 -4.80 -72.56
CA ILE A 35 -11.66 -5.14 -71.38
C ILE A 35 -11.04 -3.89 -70.77
N THR A 36 -10.50 -2.99 -71.60
CA THR A 36 -9.89 -1.73 -71.13
C THR A 36 -10.92 -0.85 -70.43
N VAL A 37 -12.14 -0.74 -70.98
CA VAL A 37 -13.25 0.01 -70.36
C VAL A 37 -13.66 -0.61 -69.03
N ILE A 38 -13.76 -1.94 -68.94
CA ILE A 38 -14.09 -2.64 -67.68
C ILE A 38 -13.01 -2.38 -66.62
N ILE A 39 -11.73 -2.44 -66.98
CA ILE A 39 -10.63 -2.16 -66.05
C ILE A 39 -10.70 -0.72 -65.54
N ILE A 40 -10.97 0.26 -66.41
CA ILE A 40 -11.13 1.66 -66.02
C ILE A 40 -12.31 1.82 -65.05
N ILE A 41 -13.45 1.17 -65.30
CA ILE A 41 -14.61 1.21 -64.41
C ILE A 41 -14.26 0.63 -63.04
N ILE A 42 -13.56 -0.51 -62.98
CA ILE A 42 -13.13 -1.13 -61.71
C ILE A 42 -12.20 -0.20 -60.94
N ILE A 43 -11.23 0.43 -61.61
CA ILE A 43 -10.31 1.39 -60.97
C ILE A 43 -11.10 2.58 -60.39
N ILE A 44 -12.06 3.12 -61.13
CA ILE A 44 -12.92 4.22 -60.66
C ILE A 44 -13.71 3.80 -59.42
N ILE A 45 -14.29 2.59 -59.41
CA ILE A 45 -15.03 2.07 -58.25
C ILE A 45 -14.12 1.94 -57.03
N ILE A 46 -12.90 1.40 -57.21
CA ILE A 46 -11.93 1.27 -56.12
C ILE A 46 -11.54 2.64 -55.55
N ILE A 47 -11.29 3.63 -56.42
CA ILE A 47 -10.99 5.01 -56.00
C ILE A 47 -12.15 5.60 -55.20
N ILE A 48 -13.39 5.42 -55.65
CA ILE A 48 -14.58 5.89 -54.95
C ILE A 48 -14.69 5.24 -53.56
N ILE A 49 -14.47 3.93 -53.46
CA ILE A 49 -14.51 3.21 -52.17
C ILE A 49 -13.43 3.75 -51.22
N ILE A 50 -12.20 3.97 -51.70
CA ILE A 50 -11.11 4.54 -50.89
C ILE A 50 -11.49 5.94 -50.39
N ILE A 51 -12.03 6.79 -51.25
CA ILE A 51 -12.49 8.14 -50.87
C ILE A 51 -13.56 8.06 -49.79
N ILE A 52 -14.54 7.17 -49.93
CA ILE A 52 -15.61 6.97 -48.93
C ILE A 52 -15.03 6.51 -47.60
N ILE A 53 -14.10 5.55 -47.60
CA ILE A 53 -13.43 5.08 -46.38
C ILE A 53 -12.71 6.23 -45.68
N VAL A 54 -11.92 7.02 -46.43
CA VAL A 54 -11.18 8.18 -45.90
C VAL A 54 -12.13 9.19 -45.25
N ILE A 55 -13.24 9.52 -45.92
CA ILE A 55 -14.27 10.43 -45.41
C ILE A 55 -14.88 9.89 -44.11
N ILE A 56 -15.23 8.60 -44.06
CA ILE A 56 -15.80 7.98 -42.86
C ILE A 56 -14.80 8.02 -41.70
N THR A 57 -13.52 7.67 -41.93
CA THR A 57 -12.48 7.79 -40.90
C THR A 57 -12.29 9.22 -40.40
N MET A 58 -12.33 10.21 -41.29
CA MET A 58 -12.24 11.63 -40.89
C MET A 58 -13.43 12.06 -40.04
N ILE A 59 -14.66 11.65 -40.39
CA ILE A 59 -15.87 11.94 -39.60
C ILE A 59 -15.78 11.30 -38.20
N ILE A 60 -15.31 10.05 -38.11
CA ILE A 60 -15.11 9.35 -36.84
C ILE A 60 -14.10 10.09 -35.97
N ILE A 61 -12.95 10.48 -36.52
CA ILE A 61 -11.90 11.23 -35.81
C ILE A 61 -12.45 12.57 -35.30
N VAL A 62 -13.15 13.33 -36.15
CA VAL A 62 -13.76 14.62 -35.75
C VAL A 62 -14.79 14.44 -34.64
N THR A 63 -15.59 13.38 -34.70
CA THR A 63 -16.60 13.09 -33.68
C THR A 63 -15.95 12.70 -32.35
N ILE A 64 -14.88 11.91 -32.38
CA ILE A 64 -14.09 11.57 -31.18
C ILE A 64 -13.46 12.84 -30.56
N ILE A 65 -12.89 13.72 -31.38
CA ILE A 65 -12.30 14.99 -30.91
C ILE A 65 -13.39 15.88 -30.27
N ILE A 66 -14.56 16.00 -30.89
CA ILE A 66 -15.69 16.75 -30.32
C ILE A 66 -16.13 16.12 -28.98
N LEU A 67 -16.21 14.80 -28.90
CA LEU A 67 -16.58 14.10 -27.66
C LEU A 67 -15.56 14.38 -26.55
N ILE A 68 -14.26 14.31 -26.86
CA ILE A 68 -13.18 14.61 -25.92
C ILE A 68 -13.28 16.07 -25.44
N ILE A 69 -13.50 17.03 -26.34
CA ILE A 69 -13.66 18.45 -25.99
C ILE A 69 -14.88 18.65 -25.09
N ILE A 70 -16.02 18.02 -25.40
CA ILE A 70 -17.22 18.08 -24.56
C ILE A 70 -16.95 17.46 -23.18
N THR A 71 -16.26 16.32 -23.12
CA THR A 71 -15.87 15.69 -21.85
C THR A 71 -14.94 16.60 -21.05
N ILE A 72 -13.95 17.25 -21.67
CA ILE A 72 -13.06 18.21 -21.01
C ILE A 72 -13.85 19.42 -20.50
N ILE A 73 -14.76 19.99 -21.30
CA ILE A 73 -15.62 21.11 -20.88
C ILE A 73 -16.50 20.70 -19.71
N ILE A 74 -17.11 19.51 -19.74
CA ILE A 74 -17.90 18.97 -18.62
C ILE A 74 -17.02 18.77 -17.38
N ILE A 75 -15.79 18.29 -17.53
CA ILE A 75 -14.82 18.13 -16.43
C ILE A 75 -14.47 19.51 -15.84
N VAL A 76 -14.17 20.52 -16.68
CA VAL A 76 -13.82 21.88 -16.24
C VAL A 76 -15.00 22.56 -15.55
N ILE A 77 -16.21 22.49 -16.11
CA ILE A 77 -17.43 23.01 -15.47
C ILE A 77 -17.68 22.30 -14.14
N ASN A 78 -17.49 20.98 -14.09
CA ASN A 78 -17.58 20.22 -12.85
C ASN A 78 -16.51 20.64 -11.83
N ILE A 79 -15.27 20.88 -12.26
CA ILE A 79 -14.18 21.38 -11.40
C ILE A 79 -14.52 22.77 -10.85
N ILE A 80 -15.08 23.67 -11.66
CA ILE A 80 -15.52 25.00 -11.22
C ILE A 80 -16.67 24.89 -10.20
N ILE A 81 -17.65 24.02 -10.46
CA ILE A 81 -18.74 23.72 -9.51
C ILE A 81 -18.20 23.08 -8.22
N ILE A 82 -17.19 22.21 -8.31
CA ILE A 82 -16.50 21.59 -7.16
C ILE A 82 -15.69 22.62 -6.37
N ILE A 83 -15.04 23.60 -7.01
CA ILE A 83 -14.33 24.68 -6.30
C ILE A 83 -15.33 25.53 -5.52
N ILE A 84 -16.51 25.82 -6.10
CA ILE A 84 -17.58 26.56 -5.43
C ILE A 84 -18.21 25.74 -4.27
N ILE A 85 -18.32 24.42 -4.40
CA ILE A 85 -18.88 23.53 -3.36
C ILE A 85 -17.85 23.17 -2.28
N ASN A 86 -16.56 22.98 -2.62
CA ASN A 86 -15.49 22.73 -1.67
C ASN A 86 -15.25 23.96 -0.79
N PHE A 87 -15.42 25.18 -1.31
CA PHE A 87 -15.43 26.39 -0.48
C PHE A 87 -16.51 26.35 0.61
N ALA A 88 -17.64 25.65 0.38
CA ALA A 88 -18.69 25.44 1.39
C ALA A 88 -18.41 24.26 2.35
N ILE A 89 -17.68 23.21 1.91
CA ILE A 89 -17.36 22.02 2.72
C ILE A 89 -16.10 22.24 3.60
N ILE A 90 -15.19 23.12 3.18
CA ILE A 90 -14.05 23.57 4.01
C ILE A 90 -14.53 24.11 5.37
N ASN A 91 -15.73 24.68 5.47
CA ASN A 91 -16.30 25.11 6.76
C ASN A 91 -16.61 23.97 7.76
N VAL A 92 -16.76 22.71 7.31
CA VAL A 92 -16.95 21.55 8.21
C VAL A 92 -15.61 20.86 8.50
N GLY A 93 -14.69 20.84 7.53
CA GLY A 93 -13.29 20.41 7.76
C GLY A 93 -12.53 21.29 8.76
N ILE A 94 -12.86 22.58 8.83
CA ILE A 94 -12.34 23.53 9.83
C ILE A 94 -12.69 23.11 11.27
N GLN A 95 -13.72 22.29 11.51
CA GLN A 95 -14.00 21.74 12.84
C GLN A 95 -13.08 20.58 13.25
N ILE A 96 -12.43 19.92 12.30
CA ILE A 96 -11.42 18.86 12.52
C ILE A 96 -10.01 19.48 12.58
N GLN A 97 -9.80 20.61 11.91
CA GLN A 97 -8.53 21.35 11.85
C GLN A 97 -8.15 22.16 13.11
N ASN A 98 -8.98 22.15 14.16
CA ASN A 98 -8.80 23.02 15.34
C ASN A 98 -8.21 22.34 16.58
N GLU A 99 -7.55 21.17 16.46
CA GLU A 99 -6.82 20.52 17.58
C GLU A 99 -7.62 20.44 18.89
N ARG A 100 -8.96 20.31 18.84
CA ARG A 100 -9.76 20.11 20.05
C ARG A 100 -9.81 18.63 20.40
N GLU A 101 -8.63 18.10 20.73
CA GLU A 101 -8.41 16.76 21.30
C GLU A 101 -9.40 16.47 22.44
N THR A 102 -9.66 17.51 23.25
CA THR A 102 -10.58 17.48 24.39
C THR A 102 -12.06 17.28 24.00
N LEU A 103 -12.50 17.75 22.82
CA LEU A 103 -13.87 17.53 22.34
C LEU A 103 -14.06 16.13 21.75
N LEU A 104 -13.06 15.61 21.02
CA LEU A 104 -13.08 14.26 20.45
C LEU A 104 -13.02 13.18 21.55
N ALA A 105 -12.25 13.44 22.62
CA ALA A 105 -12.19 12.59 23.80
C ALA A 105 -13.47 12.64 24.66
N HIS A 106 -14.40 13.57 24.40
CA HIS A 106 -15.60 13.71 25.21
C HIS A 106 -16.43 12.41 25.19
N PRO A 107 -16.92 11.91 26.35
CA PRO A 107 -17.64 10.63 26.45
C PRO A 107 -18.87 10.52 25.54
N LEU A 108 -19.49 11.66 25.22
CA LEU A 108 -20.63 11.73 24.32
C LEU A 108 -20.24 11.43 22.86
N VAL A 109 -19.13 11.98 22.37
CA VAL A 109 -18.65 11.78 20.98
C VAL A 109 -18.20 10.34 20.80
N THR A 110 -17.42 9.83 21.75
CA THR A 110 -16.95 8.43 21.78
C THR A 110 -18.11 7.43 21.89
N SER A 111 -19.13 7.71 22.71
CA SER A 111 -20.34 6.87 22.80
C SER A 111 -21.19 6.89 21.53
N LEU A 112 -21.32 8.06 20.88
CA LEU A 112 -22.01 8.19 19.60
C LEU A 112 -21.30 7.40 18.51
N LEU A 113 -19.98 7.52 18.43
CA LEU A 113 -19.15 6.82 17.47
C LEU A 113 -19.24 5.31 17.65
N GLN A 114 -19.13 4.83 18.89
CA GLN A 114 -19.28 3.41 19.21
C GLN A 114 -20.68 2.89 18.85
N HIS A 115 -21.72 3.72 19.03
CA HIS A 115 -23.05 3.34 18.61
C HIS A 115 -23.18 3.21 17.09
N LYS A 116 -22.69 4.19 16.32
CA LYS A 116 -22.67 4.15 14.86
C LYS A 116 -21.89 2.94 14.33
N TRP A 117 -20.71 2.69 14.91
CA TRP A 117 -19.89 1.53 14.59
C TRP A 117 -20.62 0.21 14.85
N ASN A 118 -21.20 0.03 16.04
CA ASN A 118 -21.87 -1.23 16.38
C ASN A 118 -23.21 -1.44 15.66
N ALA A 119 -23.91 -0.36 15.28
CA ALA A 119 -25.21 -0.46 14.62
C ALA A 119 -25.08 -0.83 13.13
N MET A 120 -24.12 -0.23 12.42
CA MET A 120 -23.97 -0.42 10.97
C MET A 120 -22.52 -0.57 10.51
N GLY A 121 -21.60 0.25 11.04
CA GLY A 121 -20.20 0.29 10.58
C GLY A 121 -19.51 -1.08 10.59
N SER A 122 -19.62 -1.79 11.71
CA SER A 122 -19.01 -3.09 11.96
C SER A 122 -19.47 -4.13 10.93
N PHE A 123 -20.78 -4.27 10.68
CA PHE A 123 -21.30 -5.27 9.75
C PHE A 123 -20.80 -5.05 8.32
N PHE A 124 -20.92 -3.84 7.78
CA PHE A 124 -20.48 -3.52 6.42
C PHE A 124 -18.97 -3.67 6.25
N TYR A 125 -18.20 -3.26 7.26
CA TYR A 125 -16.76 -3.39 7.24
C TYR A 125 -16.31 -4.85 7.26
N TYR A 126 -16.81 -5.67 8.20
CA TYR A 126 -16.44 -7.10 8.27
C TYR A 126 -16.91 -7.87 7.04
N PHE A 127 -18.06 -7.51 6.45
CA PHE A 127 -18.53 -8.10 5.21
C PHE A 127 -17.60 -7.77 4.03
N SER A 128 -17.19 -6.50 3.90
CA SER A 128 -16.25 -6.07 2.86
C SER A 128 -14.88 -6.73 3.05
N PHE A 129 -14.39 -6.81 4.30
CA PHE A 129 -13.17 -7.54 4.65
C PHE A 129 -13.25 -9.01 4.27
N ALA A 130 -14.37 -9.68 4.54
CA ALA A 130 -14.55 -11.08 4.19
C ALA A 130 -14.53 -11.30 2.67
N ILE A 131 -15.18 -10.43 1.89
CA ILE A 131 -15.11 -10.47 0.42
C ILE A 131 -13.67 -10.31 -0.07
N TYR A 132 -12.94 -9.35 0.52
CA TYR A 132 -11.54 -9.12 0.18
C TYR A 132 -10.64 -10.33 0.52
N MET A 133 -10.84 -10.96 1.68
CA MET A 133 -10.12 -12.18 2.06
C MET A 133 -10.40 -13.34 1.11
N VAL A 134 -11.64 -13.49 0.62
CA VAL A 134 -11.97 -14.47 -0.42
C VAL A 134 -11.21 -14.13 -1.70
N PHE A 135 -11.22 -12.88 -2.15
CA PHE A 135 -10.44 -12.46 -3.32
C PHE A 135 -8.93 -12.77 -3.16
N LEU A 136 -8.34 -12.42 -2.02
CA LEU A 136 -6.92 -12.62 -1.74
C LEU A 136 -6.54 -14.12 -1.71
N THR A 137 -7.36 -14.96 -1.07
CA THR A 137 -7.10 -16.41 -1.02
C THR A 137 -7.19 -17.06 -2.39
N PHE A 138 -8.13 -16.65 -3.24
CA PHE A 138 -8.20 -17.13 -4.61
C PHE A 138 -7.05 -16.60 -5.48
N LEU A 139 -6.66 -15.33 -5.35
CA LEU A 139 -5.53 -14.75 -6.09
C LEU A 139 -4.20 -15.44 -5.73
N THR A 140 -3.95 -15.63 -4.43
CA THR A 140 -2.74 -16.31 -3.94
C THR A 140 -2.74 -17.79 -4.31
N GLY A 141 -3.86 -18.49 -4.10
CA GLY A 141 -3.98 -19.89 -4.51
C GLY A 141 -3.88 -20.07 -6.04
N TYR A 142 -4.35 -19.11 -6.83
CA TYR A 142 -4.22 -19.10 -8.29
C TYR A 142 -2.74 -19.03 -8.70
N MET A 143 -1.97 -18.11 -8.10
CA MET A 143 -0.53 -17.96 -8.39
C MET A 143 0.28 -19.19 -7.96
N VAL A 144 -0.07 -19.81 -6.82
CA VAL A 144 0.61 -21.02 -6.33
C VAL A 144 0.25 -22.27 -7.14
N SER A 145 -0.96 -22.33 -7.69
CA SER A 145 -1.43 -23.51 -8.45
C SER A 145 -1.11 -23.43 -9.95
N THR A 146 -0.70 -22.28 -10.47
CA THR A 146 -0.40 -22.09 -11.90
C THR A 146 1.11 -22.17 -12.10
N ASP A 147 1.55 -22.95 -13.07
CA ASP A 147 2.97 -23.08 -13.38
C ASP A 147 3.52 -21.83 -14.09
N PRO A 148 4.76 -21.38 -13.79
CA PRO A 148 5.37 -20.24 -14.46
C PRO A 148 5.63 -20.52 -15.94
N PRO A 149 5.68 -19.49 -16.81
CA PRO A 149 5.83 -19.65 -18.26
C PRO A 149 7.04 -20.49 -18.66
N ASP A 150 8.15 -20.36 -17.93
CA ASP A 150 9.42 -21.06 -18.17
C ASP A 150 9.30 -22.60 -18.11
N THR A 151 8.30 -23.13 -17.38
CA THR A 151 8.09 -24.59 -17.28
C THR A 151 7.63 -25.22 -18.58
N TYR A 152 7.03 -24.43 -19.49
CA TYR A 152 6.51 -24.91 -20.76
C TYR A 152 7.60 -25.01 -21.84
N GLY A 153 8.79 -24.45 -21.62
CA GLY A 153 9.93 -24.57 -22.53
C GLY A 153 9.58 -24.25 -23.98
N ASN A 154 9.87 -25.18 -24.90
CA ASN A 154 9.56 -25.02 -26.34
C ASN A 154 8.06 -25.12 -26.69
N ASP A 155 7.22 -25.63 -25.79
CA ASP A 155 5.77 -25.67 -26.01
C ASP A 155 5.11 -24.30 -25.78
N SER A 156 5.80 -23.36 -25.11
CA SER A 156 5.34 -21.98 -24.89
C SER A 156 4.96 -21.33 -26.22
N SER A 157 5.87 -21.26 -27.20
CA SER A 157 5.62 -20.62 -28.50
C SER A 157 4.44 -21.24 -29.26
N ARG A 158 4.24 -22.55 -29.14
CA ARG A 158 3.10 -23.25 -29.76
C ARG A 158 1.77 -22.83 -29.13
N ILE A 159 1.76 -22.58 -27.82
CA ILE A 159 0.59 -22.10 -27.08
C ILE A 159 0.29 -20.64 -27.45
N GLU A 160 1.32 -19.80 -27.62
CA GLU A 160 1.17 -18.41 -28.06
C GLU A 160 0.59 -18.32 -29.47
N ASP A 161 1.00 -19.23 -30.37
CA ASP A 161 0.48 -19.38 -31.74
C ASP A 161 -0.89 -20.10 -31.81
N ASN A 162 -1.50 -20.38 -30.65
CA ASN A 162 -2.80 -21.05 -30.51
C ASN A 162 -2.86 -22.47 -31.13
N ASN A 163 -1.75 -23.21 -31.10
CA ASN A 163 -1.67 -24.60 -31.58
C ASN A 163 -1.54 -25.59 -30.43
N CYS A 164 -2.68 -26.10 -29.94
CA CYS A 164 -2.75 -27.01 -28.79
C CYS A 164 -2.73 -28.50 -29.12
N SER A 165 -2.51 -28.85 -30.38
CA SER A 165 -2.53 -30.25 -30.80
C SER A 165 -1.38 -31.04 -30.12
N GLY A 166 -1.74 -32.05 -29.32
CA GLY A 166 -0.79 -32.95 -28.66
C GLY A 166 -0.17 -32.43 -27.35
N LEU A 167 -0.67 -31.33 -26.78
CA LEU A 167 -0.26 -30.87 -25.44
C LEU A 167 -1.04 -31.62 -24.36
N SER A 168 -0.35 -32.15 -23.35
CA SER A 168 -0.95 -32.84 -22.19
C SER A 168 -1.02 -31.97 -20.93
N TYR A 169 -0.92 -30.65 -21.08
CA TYR A 169 -1.05 -29.71 -19.97
C TYR A 169 -2.51 -29.39 -19.71
N THR A 170 -2.95 -29.59 -18.47
CA THR A 170 -4.31 -29.25 -18.05
C THR A 170 -4.25 -28.35 -16.84
N GLN A 171 -4.91 -27.19 -16.92
CA GLN A 171 -4.98 -26.31 -15.77
C GLN A 171 -5.69 -27.00 -14.58
N PRO A 172 -5.16 -26.92 -13.35
CA PRO A 172 -5.77 -27.53 -12.19
C PRO A 172 -7.15 -26.95 -11.89
N ASN A 173 -8.04 -27.77 -11.34
CA ASN A 173 -9.44 -27.40 -11.07
C ASN A 173 -9.56 -26.16 -10.18
N PHE A 174 -8.64 -26.00 -9.22
CA PHE A 174 -8.60 -24.82 -8.36
C PHE A 174 -8.30 -23.54 -9.15
N ALA A 175 -7.32 -23.56 -10.06
CA ALA A 175 -6.97 -22.40 -10.88
C ALA A 175 -8.05 -22.07 -11.92
N LYS A 176 -8.72 -23.09 -12.48
CA LYS A 176 -9.91 -22.92 -13.33
C LYS A 176 -11.04 -22.20 -12.57
N ALA A 177 -11.41 -22.70 -11.39
CA ALA A 177 -12.43 -22.07 -10.56
C ALA A 177 -12.02 -20.66 -10.10
N GLY A 178 -10.76 -20.50 -9.69
CA GLY A 178 -10.18 -19.23 -9.26
C GLY A 178 -10.21 -18.17 -10.35
N THR A 179 -10.02 -18.55 -11.63
CA THR A 179 -10.13 -17.63 -12.77
C THR A 179 -11.49 -16.92 -12.78
N TYR A 180 -12.58 -17.66 -12.68
CA TYR A 180 -13.93 -17.08 -12.68
C TYR A 180 -14.22 -16.28 -11.41
N VAL A 181 -13.78 -16.76 -10.25
CA VAL A 181 -13.97 -16.06 -8.96
C VAL A 181 -13.23 -14.72 -8.93
N ILE A 182 -11.98 -14.69 -9.38
CA ILE A 182 -11.16 -13.47 -9.42
C ILE A 182 -11.78 -12.46 -10.39
N ILE A 183 -12.19 -12.89 -11.59
CA ILE A 183 -12.86 -11.98 -12.56
C ILE A 183 -14.13 -11.38 -11.95
N ALA A 184 -14.96 -12.20 -11.30
CA ALA A 184 -16.20 -11.72 -10.68
C ALA A 184 -15.93 -10.72 -9.54
N LEU A 185 -15.03 -11.06 -8.60
CA LEU A 185 -14.74 -10.22 -7.44
C LEU A 185 -13.97 -8.95 -7.80
N ALA A 186 -12.95 -9.04 -8.66
CA ALA A 186 -12.21 -7.87 -9.15
C ALA A 186 -13.13 -6.95 -9.97
N GLY A 187 -13.99 -7.51 -10.82
CA GLY A 187 -14.98 -6.73 -11.58
C GLY A 187 -15.98 -5.99 -10.66
N LEU A 188 -16.49 -6.65 -9.62
CA LEU A 188 -17.37 -6.02 -8.63
C LEU A 188 -16.66 -4.90 -7.84
N ASN A 189 -15.41 -5.11 -7.44
CA ASN A 189 -14.64 -4.10 -6.72
C ASN A 189 -14.26 -2.91 -7.63
N ILE A 190 -13.85 -3.15 -8.88
CA ILE A 190 -13.63 -2.08 -9.87
C ILE A 190 -14.91 -1.28 -10.07
N PHE A 191 -16.06 -1.94 -10.18
CA PHE A 191 -17.35 -1.25 -10.29
C PHE A 191 -17.67 -0.40 -9.04
N LYS A 192 -17.41 -0.93 -7.84
CA LYS A 192 -17.50 -0.18 -6.59
C LYS A 192 -16.61 1.06 -6.62
N GLU A 193 -15.34 0.91 -7.01
CA GLU A 193 -14.39 2.02 -7.07
C GLU A 193 -14.77 3.07 -8.13
N MET A 194 -15.34 2.64 -9.26
CA MET A 194 -15.89 3.57 -10.26
C MET A 194 -17.03 4.43 -9.70
N ILE A 195 -17.93 3.83 -8.90
CA ILE A 195 -19.00 4.58 -8.23
C ILE A 195 -18.41 5.59 -7.23
N GLN A 196 -17.41 5.17 -6.45
CA GLN A 196 -16.76 6.04 -5.47
C GLN A 196 -16.01 7.19 -6.14
N LEU A 197 -15.31 6.92 -7.25
CA LEU A 197 -14.64 7.94 -8.07
C LEU A 197 -15.65 8.94 -8.62
N TYR A 198 -16.83 8.48 -9.07
CA TYR A 198 -17.89 9.39 -9.57
C TYR A 198 -18.45 10.29 -8.47
N GLN A 199 -18.65 9.76 -7.26
CA GLN A 199 -19.21 10.50 -6.13
C GLN A 199 -18.22 11.49 -5.50
N ALA A 200 -16.96 11.09 -5.33
CA ALA A 200 -15.94 11.87 -4.62
C ALA A 200 -14.96 12.64 -5.53
N LYS A 201 -14.98 12.39 -6.85
CA LYS A 201 -14.23 13.11 -7.90
C LYS A 201 -12.74 13.28 -7.55
N LEU A 202 -12.22 14.51 -7.48
CA LEU A 202 -10.80 14.78 -7.23
C LEU A 202 -10.37 14.53 -5.78
N ASN A 203 -11.31 14.56 -4.82
CA ASN A 203 -11.02 14.27 -3.40
C ASN A 203 -10.83 12.77 -3.15
N TYR A 204 -11.01 11.91 -4.17
CA TYR A 204 -10.85 10.45 -4.10
C TYR A 204 -9.44 9.98 -4.47
N LEU A 205 -8.58 10.82 -5.07
CA LEU A 205 -7.22 10.43 -5.46
C LEU A 205 -6.28 10.35 -4.25
N GLY A 206 -6.42 9.27 -3.46
CA GLY A 206 -5.50 8.90 -2.38
C GLY A 206 -4.59 7.74 -2.79
N TRP A 207 -3.41 7.65 -2.16
CA TRP A 207 -2.45 6.56 -2.40
C TRP A 207 -3.02 5.16 -2.15
N THR A 208 -3.88 5.02 -1.15
CA THR A 208 -4.58 3.74 -0.85
C THR A 208 -5.47 3.32 -2.01
N ASN A 209 -6.27 4.25 -2.54
CA ASN A 209 -7.22 3.98 -3.62
C ASN A 209 -6.48 3.65 -4.92
N LEU A 210 -5.33 4.30 -5.18
CA LEU A 210 -4.47 3.95 -6.33
C LEU A 210 -3.91 2.52 -6.23
N ILE A 211 -3.51 2.09 -5.03
CA ILE A 211 -3.05 0.72 -4.80
C ILE A 211 -4.21 -0.26 -5.03
N GLU A 212 -5.40 -0.01 -4.49
CA GLU A 212 -6.59 -0.85 -4.70
C GLU A 212 -6.92 -1.00 -6.20
N TRP A 213 -6.95 0.12 -6.94
CA TRP A 213 -7.15 0.12 -8.39
C TRP A 213 -6.10 -0.72 -9.11
N THR A 214 -4.82 -0.51 -8.76
CA THR A 214 -3.71 -1.23 -9.38
C THR A 214 -3.82 -2.73 -9.11
N VAL A 215 -4.17 -3.15 -7.89
CA VAL A 215 -4.35 -4.56 -7.53
C VAL A 215 -5.46 -5.20 -8.35
N TYR A 216 -6.65 -4.59 -8.43
CA TYR A 216 -7.76 -5.20 -9.17
C TYR A 216 -7.52 -5.24 -10.68
N VAL A 217 -6.93 -4.19 -11.27
CA VAL A 217 -6.62 -4.16 -12.71
C VAL A 217 -5.53 -5.19 -13.04
N THR A 218 -4.45 -5.24 -12.27
CA THR A 218 -3.37 -6.20 -12.52
C THR A 218 -3.81 -7.65 -12.26
N ALA A 219 -4.65 -7.92 -11.25
CA ALA A 219 -5.25 -9.23 -11.03
C ALA A 219 -6.18 -9.65 -12.18
N LEU A 220 -6.93 -8.72 -12.77
CA LEU A 220 -7.77 -9.00 -13.94
C LEU A 220 -6.90 -9.33 -15.16
N LEU A 221 -5.86 -8.54 -15.43
CA LEU A 221 -4.94 -8.77 -16.55
C LEU A 221 -4.16 -10.09 -16.44
N LEU A 222 -3.83 -10.52 -15.22
CA LEU A 222 -3.22 -11.83 -14.96
C LEU A 222 -4.15 -12.97 -15.41
N VAL A 223 -5.44 -12.86 -15.12
CA VAL A 223 -6.39 -13.98 -15.22
C VAL A 223 -7.08 -14.05 -16.59
N ILE A 224 -7.13 -12.97 -17.36
CA ILE A 224 -7.68 -12.97 -18.72
C ILE A 224 -6.87 -13.88 -19.65
N SER A 225 -7.56 -14.83 -20.30
CA SER A 225 -7.02 -15.66 -21.38
C SER A 225 -7.27 -14.98 -22.73
N PHE A 226 -6.23 -14.83 -23.54
CA PHE A 226 -6.30 -14.24 -24.88
C PHE A 226 -6.63 -15.28 -25.96
N ASN A 227 -6.19 -16.53 -25.76
CA ASN A 227 -6.33 -17.63 -26.71
C ASN A 227 -7.06 -18.82 -26.08
N GLU A 228 -7.67 -19.69 -26.89
CA GLU A 228 -8.33 -20.92 -26.40
C GLU A 228 -7.32 -21.87 -25.78
N CYS A 229 -6.14 -21.96 -26.39
CA CYS A 229 -5.01 -22.70 -25.86
C CYS A 229 -4.60 -22.28 -24.45
N GLN A 230 -4.62 -20.98 -24.20
CA GLN A 230 -4.30 -20.40 -22.90
C GLN A 230 -5.33 -20.80 -21.84
N ARG A 231 -6.61 -20.92 -22.23
CA ARG A 231 -7.71 -21.31 -21.36
C ARG A 231 -7.64 -22.79 -20.97
N GLU A 232 -7.17 -23.66 -21.86
CA GLU A 232 -7.09 -25.11 -21.60
C GLU A 232 -5.85 -25.51 -20.80
N THR A 233 -4.69 -25.00 -21.22
CA THR A 233 -3.39 -25.32 -20.61
C THR A 233 -3.15 -24.59 -19.30
N GLY A 234 -3.69 -23.37 -19.15
CA GLY A 234 -3.42 -22.49 -18.01
C GLY A 234 -2.16 -21.64 -18.15
N TYR A 235 -1.51 -21.68 -19.32
CA TYR A 235 -0.33 -20.86 -19.64
C TYR A 235 -0.62 -19.36 -19.47
N ARG A 236 0.40 -18.59 -19.08
CA ARG A 236 0.34 -17.12 -19.03
C ARG A 236 1.55 -16.56 -19.76
N TYR A 237 1.38 -15.43 -20.43
CA TYR A 237 2.52 -14.76 -21.04
C TYR A 237 3.48 -14.23 -19.96
N GLU A 238 4.76 -14.06 -20.28
CA GLU A 238 5.74 -13.55 -19.32
C GLU A 238 5.35 -12.19 -18.72
N TRP A 239 4.81 -11.28 -19.53
CA TRP A 239 4.31 -10.00 -19.02
C TRP A 239 3.14 -10.17 -18.06
N GLN A 240 2.25 -11.15 -18.28
CA GLN A 240 1.15 -11.46 -17.35
C GLN A 240 1.71 -12.00 -16.03
N TRP A 241 2.74 -12.84 -16.11
CA TRP A 241 3.38 -13.41 -14.93
C TRP A 241 4.08 -12.34 -14.07
N HIS A 242 4.81 -11.42 -14.70
CA HIS A 242 5.41 -10.27 -14.00
C HIS A 242 4.35 -9.41 -13.32
N LEU A 243 3.25 -9.08 -14.02
CA LEU A 243 2.14 -8.34 -13.42
C LEU A 243 1.46 -9.12 -12.30
N GLY A 244 1.33 -10.44 -12.43
CA GLY A 244 0.76 -11.31 -11.40
C GLY A 244 1.58 -11.34 -10.12
N ALA A 245 2.91 -11.42 -10.23
CA ALA A 245 3.81 -11.34 -9.09
C ALA A 245 3.67 -10.01 -8.34
N ILE A 246 3.62 -8.89 -9.09
CA ILE A 246 3.39 -7.56 -8.52
C ILE A 246 1.99 -7.46 -7.91
N ALA A 247 0.95 -7.99 -8.56
CA ALA A 247 -0.43 -7.97 -8.09
C ALA A 247 -0.58 -8.70 -6.75
N VAL A 248 0.00 -9.90 -6.61
CA VAL A 248 -0.03 -10.66 -5.36
C VAL A 248 0.68 -9.90 -4.25
N PHE A 249 1.87 -9.35 -4.52
CA PHE A 249 2.60 -8.54 -3.53
C PHE A 249 1.78 -7.33 -3.08
N LEU A 250 1.26 -6.55 -4.03
CA LEU A 250 0.44 -5.38 -3.74
C LEU A 250 -0.87 -5.75 -3.04
N ALA A 251 -1.48 -6.89 -3.33
CA ALA A 251 -2.69 -7.36 -2.63
C ALA A 251 -2.40 -7.67 -1.15
N TRP A 252 -1.23 -8.21 -0.82
CA TRP A 252 -0.85 -8.39 0.59
C TRP A 252 -0.54 -7.06 1.30
N ILE A 253 0.06 -6.09 0.59
CA ILE A 253 0.25 -4.73 1.13
C ILE A 253 -1.10 -4.03 1.33
N ASP A 254 -2.02 -4.18 0.38
CA ASP A 254 -3.38 -3.65 0.46
C ASP A 254 -4.17 -4.29 1.61
N LEU A 255 -3.95 -5.57 1.92
CA LEU A 255 -4.47 -6.17 3.16
C LEU A 255 -3.98 -5.42 4.42
N VAL A 256 -2.71 -5.05 4.48
CA VAL A 256 -2.16 -4.27 5.61
C VAL A 256 -2.86 -2.92 5.71
N LEU A 257 -3.08 -2.24 4.58
CA LEU A 257 -3.84 -0.98 4.52
C LEU A 257 -5.31 -1.18 4.91
N PHE A 258 -5.91 -2.31 4.56
CA PHE A 258 -7.26 -2.66 5.02
C PHE A 258 -7.30 -2.83 6.54
N ILE A 259 -6.26 -3.44 7.11
CA ILE A 259 -6.08 -3.61 8.57
C ILE A 259 -5.94 -2.26 9.29
N GLN A 260 -5.47 -1.21 8.62
CA GLN A 260 -5.41 0.15 9.17
C GLN A 260 -6.73 0.60 9.79
N LYS A 261 -7.87 0.19 9.24
CA LYS A 261 -9.19 0.59 9.75
C LYS A 261 -9.63 -0.20 10.99
N PHE A 262 -8.91 -1.27 11.39
CA PHE A 262 -9.23 -2.02 12.61
C PHE A 262 -8.87 -1.24 13.88
N PRO A 263 -9.79 -1.08 14.83
CA PRO A 263 -9.54 -0.33 16.08
C PRO A 263 -8.41 -0.86 16.97
N ARG A 264 -7.97 -2.12 16.80
CA ARG A 264 -6.93 -2.76 17.62
C ARG A 264 -5.58 -2.82 16.91
N PHE A 265 -5.56 -3.23 15.64
CA PHE A 265 -4.33 -3.40 14.87
C PHE A 265 -3.98 -2.17 14.03
N GLY A 266 -4.96 -1.35 13.69
CA GLY A 266 -4.80 -0.21 12.79
C GLY A 266 -3.82 0.85 13.26
N ILE A 267 -3.67 1.03 14.59
CA ILE A 267 -2.68 1.96 15.15
C ILE A 267 -1.28 1.57 14.68
N TYR A 268 -0.90 0.30 14.79
CA TYR A 268 0.42 -0.17 14.37
C TYR A 268 0.69 0.07 12.90
N VAL A 269 -0.34 -0.13 12.05
CA VAL A 269 -0.24 0.15 10.62
C VAL A 269 -0.02 1.65 10.36
N VAL A 270 -0.79 2.53 11.03
CA VAL A 270 -0.61 3.99 10.90
C VAL A 270 0.76 4.43 11.38
N MET A 271 1.22 3.91 12.51
CA MET A 271 2.57 4.19 13.01
C MET A 271 3.62 3.77 11.97
N PHE A 272 3.48 2.57 11.40
CA PHE A 272 4.40 2.07 10.38
C PHE A 272 4.39 2.93 9.11
N THR A 273 3.21 3.32 8.60
CA THR A 273 3.13 4.17 7.40
C THR A 273 3.68 5.57 7.64
N ASP A 274 3.46 6.13 8.84
CA ASP A 274 4.02 7.44 9.22
C ASP A 274 5.54 7.37 9.28
N ILE A 275 6.11 6.32 9.90
CA ILE A 275 7.55 6.08 9.96
C ILE A 275 8.14 5.84 8.57
N LEU A 276 7.45 5.12 7.69
CA LEU A 276 7.89 4.95 6.30
C LEU A 276 7.93 6.28 5.55
N PHE A 277 6.98 7.18 5.80
CA PHE A 277 6.95 8.49 5.17
C PHE A 277 8.08 9.39 5.66
N THR A 278 8.30 9.46 6.99
CA THR A 278 9.42 10.22 7.56
C THR A 278 10.77 9.65 7.08
N PHE A 279 10.94 8.32 7.11
CA PHE A 279 12.10 7.65 6.55
C PHE A 279 12.32 8.01 5.07
N SER A 280 11.28 7.99 4.24
CA SER A 280 11.37 8.31 2.81
C SER A 280 11.81 9.76 2.56
N GLN A 281 11.41 10.70 3.41
CA GLN A 281 11.84 12.10 3.32
C GLN A 281 13.36 12.23 3.56
N PHE A 282 13.89 11.52 4.55
CA PHE A 282 15.33 11.51 4.83
C PHE A 282 16.13 10.64 3.85
N PHE A 283 15.50 9.62 3.25
CA PHE A 283 16.13 8.68 2.32
C PHE A 283 16.71 9.36 1.08
N VAL A 284 16.16 10.52 0.65
CA VAL A 284 16.68 11.26 -0.51
C VAL A 284 18.16 11.63 -0.34
N VAL A 285 18.59 11.99 0.87
CA VAL A 285 20.01 12.30 1.15
C VAL A 285 20.86 11.04 1.09
N PHE A 286 20.36 9.91 1.61
CA PHE A 286 21.06 8.63 1.57
C PHE A 286 21.18 8.08 0.15
N PHE A 287 20.16 8.30 -0.68
CA PHE A 287 20.15 7.88 -2.07
C PHE A 287 21.31 8.49 -2.88
N LEU A 288 21.72 9.74 -2.58
CA LEU A 288 22.90 10.35 -3.22
C LEU A 288 24.18 9.58 -2.94
N PHE A 289 24.37 9.13 -1.69
CA PHE A 289 25.52 8.30 -1.34
C PHE A 289 25.42 6.93 -2.03
N VAL A 290 24.24 6.30 -2.07
CA VAL A 290 24.04 5.01 -2.75
C VAL A 290 24.41 5.11 -4.23
N VAL A 291 24.01 6.17 -4.92
CA VAL A 291 24.38 6.43 -6.32
C VAL A 291 25.90 6.57 -6.47
N ALA A 292 26.54 7.37 -5.62
CA ALA A 292 27.98 7.62 -5.69
C ALA A 292 28.80 6.33 -5.52
N PHE A 293 28.48 5.52 -4.52
CA PHE A 293 29.15 4.25 -4.29
C PHE A 293 28.78 3.18 -5.33
N ALA A 294 27.53 3.09 -5.76
CA ALA A 294 27.11 2.12 -6.78
C ALA A 294 27.81 2.36 -8.12
N VAL A 295 27.98 3.62 -8.54
CA VAL A 295 28.74 3.93 -9.76
C VAL A 295 30.23 3.68 -9.56
N SER A 296 30.78 3.98 -8.38
CA SER A 296 32.20 3.72 -8.06
C SER A 296 32.51 2.21 -8.04
N PHE A 297 31.66 1.40 -7.41
CA PHE A 297 31.79 -0.05 -7.39
C PHE A 297 31.53 -0.67 -8.75
N PHE A 298 30.60 -0.14 -9.53
CA PHE A 298 30.44 -0.52 -10.93
C PHE A 298 31.78 -0.32 -11.65
N ALA A 299 32.41 0.86 -11.56
CA ALA A 299 33.68 1.14 -12.24
C ALA A 299 34.86 0.25 -11.77
N LEU A 300 34.96 -0.03 -10.46
CA LEU A 300 36.06 -0.81 -9.88
C LEU A 300 35.90 -2.33 -10.08
N PHE A 301 34.66 -2.84 -10.02
CA PHE A 301 34.36 -4.26 -9.97
C PHE A 301 33.60 -4.77 -11.21
N GLN A 302 33.69 -4.08 -12.36
CA GLN A 302 33.00 -4.50 -13.62
C GLN A 302 33.22 -5.97 -14.01
N ASN A 303 34.35 -6.55 -13.59
CA ASN A 303 34.71 -7.94 -13.88
C ASN A 303 33.97 -8.96 -13.00
N GLN A 304 33.34 -8.53 -11.91
CA GLN A 304 32.60 -9.39 -11.00
C GLN A 304 31.12 -9.44 -11.42
N VAL A 305 30.52 -10.63 -11.38
CA VAL A 305 29.10 -10.86 -11.75
C VAL A 305 28.12 -9.92 -11.01
N PRO A 306 28.28 -9.63 -9.70
CA PRO A 306 27.38 -8.71 -8.99
C PRO A 306 27.43 -7.25 -9.45
N PHE A 307 28.51 -6.84 -10.11
CA PHE A 307 28.76 -5.44 -10.51
C PHE A 307 28.89 -5.27 -12.04
N ASN A 308 28.50 -6.28 -12.83
CA ASN A 308 28.67 -6.26 -14.28
C ASN A 308 27.70 -5.33 -15.02
N SER A 309 26.64 -4.89 -14.37
CA SER A 309 25.70 -3.90 -14.90
C SER A 309 25.35 -2.86 -13.84
N VAL A 310 24.99 -1.65 -14.28
CA VAL A 310 24.64 -0.55 -13.38
C VAL A 310 23.48 -0.93 -12.44
N PRO A 311 22.34 -1.50 -12.91
CA PRO A 311 21.25 -1.88 -12.01
C PRO A 311 21.65 -2.95 -10.97
N LYS A 312 22.50 -3.91 -11.35
CA LYS A 312 23.00 -4.92 -10.41
C LYS A 312 23.96 -4.32 -9.39
N SER A 313 24.82 -3.39 -9.80
CA SER A 313 25.69 -2.65 -8.89
C SER A 313 24.88 -1.85 -7.86
N PHE A 314 23.81 -1.19 -8.30
CA PHE A 314 22.88 -0.50 -7.40
C PHE A 314 22.23 -1.47 -6.41
N LEU A 315 21.72 -2.60 -6.88
CA LEU A 315 21.11 -3.60 -6.00
C LEU A 315 22.12 -4.15 -5.00
N LYS A 316 23.32 -4.53 -5.46
CA LYS A 316 24.39 -5.06 -4.58
C LYS A 316 24.83 -4.00 -3.56
N THR A 317 24.98 -2.74 -3.96
CA THR A 317 25.32 -1.64 -3.04
C THR A 317 24.23 -1.40 -1.99
N SER A 318 22.95 -1.50 -2.37
CA SER A 318 21.83 -1.42 -1.43
C SER A 318 21.78 -2.60 -0.46
N VAL A 319 22.08 -3.82 -0.91
CA VAL A 319 22.22 -5.01 -0.04
C VAL A 319 23.39 -4.82 0.93
N MET A 320 24.53 -4.32 0.44
CA MET A 320 25.68 -3.99 1.28
C MET A 320 25.38 -2.89 2.29
N MET A 321 24.47 -1.95 2.00
CA MET A 321 24.02 -0.94 2.97
C MET A 321 23.37 -1.60 4.21
N ILE A 322 22.66 -2.72 4.02
CA ILE A 322 21.99 -3.46 5.11
C ILE A 322 22.99 -4.13 6.06
N GLY A 323 24.24 -4.34 5.62
CA GLY A 323 25.31 -4.99 6.39
C GLY A 323 25.84 -6.27 5.74
N GLU A 324 25.31 -6.67 4.58
CA GLU A 324 25.73 -7.86 3.85
C GLU A 324 26.88 -7.55 2.88
N PHE A 325 28.13 -7.58 3.37
CA PHE A 325 29.30 -7.16 2.58
C PHE A 325 29.91 -8.26 1.71
N GLU A 326 29.79 -9.53 2.10
CA GLU A 326 30.39 -10.68 1.41
C GLU A 326 31.83 -10.40 0.92
N PHE A 327 32.72 -9.95 1.81
CA PHE A 327 34.07 -9.50 1.45
C PHE A 327 34.87 -10.58 0.70
N ASP A 328 34.83 -11.83 1.17
CA ASP A 328 35.61 -12.91 0.56
C ASP A 328 35.19 -13.20 -0.87
N THR A 329 33.90 -13.12 -1.20
CA THR A 329 33.43 -13.38 -2.57
C THR A 329 33.80 -12.25 -3.54
N ILE A 330 33.97 -11.03 -3.04
CA ILE A 330 34.32 -9.85 -3.86
C ILE A 330 35.84 -9.72 -4.04
N PHE A 331 36.61 -10.00 -2.99
CA PHE A 331 38.05 -9.71 -2.91
C PHE A 331 38.96 -10.95 -2.96
N ASN A 332 38.49 -12.10 -2.46
CA ASN A 332 39.27 -13.33 -2.29
C ASN A 332 38.67 -14.48 -3.11
N ASN A 333 38.24 -14.22 -4.34
CA ASN A 333 37.56 -15.22 -5.15
C ASN A 333 38.58 -16.31 -5.59
N ASP A 334 38.74 -17.33 -4.73
CA ASP A 334 39.68 -18.43 -4.86
C ASP A 334 39.18 -19.56 -5.78
N ASP A 335 38.05 -19.36 -6.49
CA ASP A 335 37.56 -20.34 -7.47
C ASP A 335 38.48 -20.35 -8.70
N VAL A 336 39.49 -21.22 -8.58
CA VAL A 336 40.40 -21.71 -9.62
C VAL A 336 39.57 -22.39 -10.71
N ASP A 337 39.03 -21.62 -11.66
CA ASP A 337 38.55 -22.19 -12.91
C ASP A 337 39.10 -21.41 -14.11
N ALA A 338 40.05 -22.09 -14.78
CA ALA A 338 40.50 -22.13 -16.19
C ALA A 338 40.38 -20.93 -17.16
N THR A 339 39.75 -19.82 -16.82
CA THR A 339 39.67 -18.57 -17.59
C THR A 339 40.16 -17.42 -16.71
N GLY A 340 41.48 -17.35 -16.53
CA GLY A 340 42.11 -16.39 -15.62
C GLY A 340 41.63 -14.95 -15.81
N LYS A 341 40.92 -14.43 -14.79
CA LYS A 341 40.85 -13.03 -14.31
C LYS A 341 39.54 -12.82 -13.53
N PHE A 342 39.49 -13.24 -12.26
CA PHE A 342 38.54 -12.69 -11.27
C PHE A 342 39.25 -11.88 -10.18
N ASP A 343 40.53 -11.56 -10.37
CA ASP A 343 41.26 -10.67 -9.47
C ASP A 343 40.76 -9.23 -9.57
N VAL A 344 40.77 -8.54 -8.43
CA VAL A 344 40.49 -7.11 -8.34
C VAL A 344 41.57 -6.34 -9.12
N LYS A 345 41.17 -5.72 -10.24
CA LYS A 345 42.10 -4.99 -11.13
C LYS A 345 42.78 -3.78 -10.47
N TYR A 346 42.10 -3.16 -9.50
CA TYR A 346 42.54 -1.93 -8.84
C TYR A 346 42.55 -2.09 -7.30
N PRO A 347 43.40 -2.97 -6.74
CA PRO A 347 43.29 -3.39 -5.34
C PRO A 347 43.38 -2.20 -4.36
N ALA A 348 44.32 -1.28 -4.55
CA ALA A 348 44.48 -0.12 -3.67
C ALA A 348 43.23 0.78 -3.63
N ALA A 349 42.68 1.15 -4.79
CA ALA A 349 41.48 1.98 -4.87
C ALA A 349 40.24 1.25 -4.33
N SER A 350 40.12 -0.05 -4.63
CA SER A 350 39.02 -0.88 -4.14
C SER A 350 39.00 -0.99 -2.63
N TYR A 351 40.14 -1.28 -1.98
CA TYR A 351 40.20 -1.33 -0.50
C TYR A 351 39.90 0.03 0.13
N ILE A 352 40.44 1.13 -0.41
CA ILE A 352 40.21 2.48 0.14
C ILE A 352 38.73 2.86 0.05
N ILE A 353 38.10 2.73 -1.13
CA ILE A 353 36.69 3.06 -1.31
C ILE A 353 35.81 2.15 -0.46
N PHE A 354 36.17 0.87 -0.31
CA PHE A 354 35.44 -0.07 0.53
C PHE A 354 35.49 0.29 2.02
N VAL A 355 36.64 0.71 2.55
CA VAL A 355 36.74 1.17 3.95
C VAL A 355 35.92 2.45 4.16
N ILE A 356 35.99 3.41 3.22
CA ILE A 356 35.17 4.63 3.28
C ILE A 356 33.67 4.28 3.27
N PHE A 357 33.28 3.33 2.42
CA PHE A 357 31.92 2.82 2.36
C PHE A 357 31.47 2.20 3.69
N LEU A 358 32.28 1.36 4.33
CA LEU A 358 31.96 0.77 5.63
C LEU A 358 31.71 1.83 6.71
N VAL A 359 32.55 2.86 6.78
CA VAL A 359 32.38 3.93 7.76
C VAL A 359 31.10 4.72 7.49
N ILE A 360 30.89 5.16 6.26
CA ILE A 360 29.76 6.04 5.93
C ILE A 360 28.44 5.26 5.94
N MET A 361 28.33 4.17 5.20
CA MET A 361 27.05 3.47 5.02
C MET A 361 26.70 2.61 6.23
N SER A 362 27.66 1.86 6.75
CA SER A 362 27.39 0.80 7.73
C SER A 362 27.44 1.30 9.16
N ILE A 363 28.28 2.29 9.46
CA ILE A 363 28.39 2.86 10.80
C ILE A 363 27.58 4.15 10.92
N LEU A 364 27.81 5.13 10.04
CA LEU A 364 27.14 6.43 10.18
C LEU A 364 25.66 6.36 9.78
N LEU A 365 25.34 5.87 8.57
CA LEU A 365 23.95 5.89 8.09
C LEU A 365 23.06 4.91 8.86
N MET A 366 23.52 3.69 9.15
CA MET A 366 22.70 2.74 9.92
C MET A 366 22.35 3.25 11.32
N ASN A 367 23.32 3.82 12.04
CA ASN A 367 23.06 4.37 13.36
C ASN A 367 22.17 5.61 13.31
N LEU A 368 22.29 6.44 12.28
CA LEU A 368 21.40 7.59 12.06
C LEU A 368 19.96 7.14 11.77
N LEU A 369 19.78 6.14 10.92
CA LEU A 369 18.47 5.59 10.57
C LEU A 369 17.74 5.01 11.78
N VAL A 370 18.46 4.24 12.60
CA VAL A 370 17.90 3.69 13.85
C VAL A 370 17.59 4.81 14.83
N GLY A 371 18.46 5.82 14.94
CA GLY A 371 18.25 6.99 15.82
C GLY A 371 16.98 7.76 15.48
N LEU A 372 16.77 8.09 14.20
CA LEU A 372 15.57 8.80 13.73
C LEU A 372 14.30 7.97 13.94
N ALA A 373 14.35 6.67 13.63
CA ALA A 373 13.20 5.79 13.79
C ALA A 373 12.74 5.69 15.26
N VAL A 374 13.67 5.65 16.21
CA VAL A 374 13.34 5.57 17.65
C VAL A 374 12.62 6.83 18.14
N ASP A 375 13.04 8.00 17.68
CA ASP A 375 12.41 9.26 18.09
C ASP A 375 11.03 9.46 17.44
N ASP A 376 10.88 9.07 16.17
CA ASP A 376 9.56 9.07 15.49
C ASP A 376 8.56 8.12 16.16
N ILE A 377 9.01 6.93 16.58
CA ILE A 377 8.15 5.96 17.29
C ILE A 377 7.60 6.57 18.58
N LYS A 378 8.43 7.26 19.37
CA LYS A 378 7.99 7.89 20.63
C LYS A 378 6.95 8.98 20.37
N ALA A 379 7.21 9.88 19.42
CA ALA A 379 6.31 10.98 19.10
C ALA A 379 4.93 10.47 18.62
N VAL A 380 4.91 9.43 17.79
CA VAL A 380 3.66 8.84 17.32
C VAL A 380 2.94 8.07 18.44
N GLN A 381 3.69 7.41 19.34
CA GLN A 381 3.11 6.68 20.47
C GLN A 381 2.39 7.62 21.46
N GLU A 382 2.93 8.81 21.70
CA GLU A 382 2.29 9.84 22.55
C GLU A 382 0.94 10.30 21.97
N GLN A 383 0.81 10.37 20.65
CA GLN A 383 -0.42 10.77 19.94
C GLN A 383 -1.33 9.59 19.57
N ALA A 384 -0.93 8.34 19.86
CA ALA A 384 -1.61 7.15 19.36
C ALA A 384 -3.06 7.04 19.82
N ALA A 385 -3.38 7.49 21.05
CA ALA A 385 -4.74 7.46 21.58
C ALA A 385 -5.70 8.36 20.77
N LEU A 386 -5.22 9.54 20.37
CA LEU A 386 -5.99 10.51 19.58
C LEU A 386 -6.10 10.08 18.13
N LYS A 387 -4.99 9.66 17.51
CA LYS A 387 -4.98 9.09 16.15
C LYS A 387 -5.96 7.93 16.03
N ARG A 388 -6.01 7.05 17.03
CA ARG A 388 -6.99 5.95 17.09
C ARG A 388 -8.44 6.45 17.05
N MET A 389 -8.77 7.49 17.81
CA MET A 389 -10.13 8.05 17.83
C MET A 389 -10.47 8.71 16.49
N ALA A 390 -9.55 9.48 15.92
CA ALA A 390 -9.72 10.10 14.61
C ALA A 390 -9.98 9.05 13.52
N MET A 391 -9.20 7.98 13.47
CA MET A 391 -9.39 6.89 12.50
C MET A 391 -10.77 6.22 12.61
N GLN A 392 -11.30 6.09 13.82
CA GLN A 392 -12.66 5.54 14.01
C GLN A 392 -13.73 6.52 13.51
N VAL A 393 -13.53 7.83 13.69
CA VAL A 393 -14.41 8.88 13.16
C VAL A 393 -14.42 8.82 11.64
N ASP A 394 -13.24 8.80 11.01
CA ASP A 394 -13.10 8.72 9.56
C ASP A 394 -13.79 7.47 9.02
N LEU A 395 -13.55 6.32 9.63
CA LEU A 395 -14.19 5.06 9.25
C LEU A 395 -15.72 5.11 9.39
N ALA A 396 -16.24 5.72 10.47
CA ALA A 396 -17.67 5.86 10.65
C ALA A 396 -18.30 6.81 9.61
N LEU A 397 -17.58 7.87 9.23
CA LEU A 397 -18.00 8.82 8.19
C LEU A 397 -17.94 8.20 6.79
N ASP A 398 -16.90 7.42 6.48
CA ASP A 398 -16.76 6.70 5.22
C ASP A 398 -17.92 5.72 5.00
N VAL A 399 -18.27 4.95 6.04
CA VAL A 399 -19.44 4.06 5.97
C VAL A 399 -20.75 4.85 5.84
N GLU A 400 -20.89 5.97 6.56
CA GLU A 400 -22.08 6.82 6.47
C GLU A 400 -22.28 7.43 5.07
N ARG A 401 -21.20 7.75 4.35
CA ARG A 401 -21.25 8.23 2.96
C ARG A 401 -21.73 7.18 1.97
N ILE A 402 -21.38 5.91 2.19
CA ILE A 402 -21.75 4.79 1.31
C ILE A 402 -23.17 4.28 1.61
N LEU A 403 -23.67 4.51 2.82
CA LEU A 403 -24.98 4.03 3.24
C LEU A 403 -26.13 4.77 2.55
N PRO A 404 -27.09 4.06 1.94
CA PRO A 404 -28.28 4.67 1.38
C PRO A 404 -29.18 5.26 2.47
N ASP A 405 -29.95 6.30 2.10
CA ASP A 405 -30.71 7.13 3.03
C ASP A 405 -31.68 6.36 3.94
N PHE A 406 -32.24 5.24 3.47
CA PHE A 406 -33.16 4.42 4.25
C PHE A 406 -32.47 3.73 5.44
N LEU A 407 -31.23 3.28 5.27
CA LEU A 407 -30.43 2.72 6.36
C LEU A 407 -29.98 3.83 7.30
N ARG A 408 -29.52 4.96 6.77
CA ARG A 408 -29.11 6.12 7.58
C ARG A 408 -30.22 6.59 8.53
N ARG A 409 -31.46 6.69 8.04
CA ARG A 409 -32.63 7.05 8.86
C ARG A 409 -32.95 6.02 9.94
N ARG A 410 -32.75 4.72 9.65
CA ARG A 410 -32.98 3.63 10.61
C ARG A 410 -31.87 3.51 11.68
N ALA A 411 -30.65 3.95 11.36
CA ALA A 411 -29.52 4.00 12.28
C ALA A 411 -29.59 5.15 13.30
N PHE A 412 -30.44 6.15 13.04
CA PHE A 412 -30.49 7.35 13.85
C PHE A 412 -31.04 7.06 15.25
N CYS A 413 -30.26 7.39 16.28
CA CYS A 413 -30.67 7.26 17.67
C CYS A 413 -30.43 8.57 18.41
N ARG A 414 -31.51 9.17 18.94
CA ARG A 414 -31.45 10.46 19.66
C ARG A 414 -30.94 10.32 21.11
N ARG A 415 -31.18 9.18 21.75
CA ARG A 415 -30.80 8.92 23.15
C ARG A 415 -30.53 7.43 23.37
N LYS A 416 -29.40 7.12 24.02
CA LYS A 416 -29.03 5.75 24.42
C LYS A 416 -28.67 5.74 25.90
N THR A 417 -29.31 4.86 26.67
CA THR A 417 -29.02 4.68 28.10
C THR A 417 -27.98 3.57 28.27
N ILE A 418 -26.84 3.88 28.88
CA ILE A 418 -25.79 2.91 29.21
C ILE A 418 -25.89 2.56 30.69
N MET A 419 -25.91 1.27 31.01
CA MET A 419 -25.92 0.77 32.38
C MET A 419 -24.57 0.08 32.68
N PRO A 420 -23.60 0.77 33.31
CA PRO A 420 -22.24 0.26 33.50
C PRO A 420 -22.16 -0.99 34.39
N ASN A 421 -23.14 -1.21 35.27
CA ASN A 421 -23.14 -2.33 36.23
C ASN A 421 -23.90 -3.58 35.73
N ARG A 422 -24.40 -3.62 34.49
CA ARG A 422 -25.06 -4.82 33.95
C ARG A 422 -24.00 -5.78 33.40
N LEU A 423 -23.83 -6.93 34.06
CA LEU A 423 -22.98 -8.03 33.60
C LEU A 423 -23.51 -8.61 32.28
N PHE A 424 -22.68 -8.60 31.22
CA PHE A 424 -22.98 -9.32 29.99
C PHE A 424 -22.90 -10.83 30.26
N ALA A 425 -23.98 -11.56 30.02
CA ALA A 425 -24.06 -13.01 30.25
C ALA A 425 -23.15 -13.84 29.32
N ASN A 426 -22.73 -13.29 28.16
CA ASN A 426 -21.88 -14.00 27.19
C ASN A 426 -20.45 -13.42 27.16
N PRO A 427 -19.40 -14.24 27.43
CA PRO A 427 -18.01 -13.78 27.42
C PRO A 427 -17.54 -13.36 26.01
N LEU A 428 -17.99 -14.05 24.96
CA LEU A 428 -17.70 -13.70 23.56
C LEU A 428 -18.28 -12.33 23.17
N ARG A 429 -19.49 -12.02 23.66
CA ARG A 429 -20.13 -10.74 23.40
C ARG A 429 -19.40 -9.62 24.13
N ARG A 430 -18.87 -9.87 25.33
CA ARG A 430 -18.04 -8.92 26.09
C ARG A 430 -16.76 -8.53 25.32
N VAL A 431 -16.09 -9.47 24.65
CA VAL A 431 -14.90 -9.19 23.83
C VAL A 431 -15.25 -8.33 22.61
N ILE A 432 -16.38 -8.60 21.95
CA ILE A 432 -16.84 -7.88 20.75
C ILE A 432 -17.42 -6.50 21.09
N THR A 433 -18.10 -6.37 22.24
CA THR A 433 -18.74 -5.12 22.68
C THR A 433 -17.92 -4.33 23.68
N ASN A 434 -16.64 -4.66 23.91
CA ASN A 434 -15.78 -3.95 24.84
C ASN A 434 -15.90 -2.44 24.58
N SER A 435 -16.58 -1.75 25.49
CA SER A 435 -16.76 -0.31 25.37
C SER A 435 -15.43 0.35 25.66
N TYR A 436 -14.98 1.17 24.72
CA TYR A 436 -13.81 2.01 24.89
C TYR A 436 -13.99 3.01 26.04
N LEU A 437 -15.23 3.28 26.43
CA LEU A 437 -15.55 3.86 27.73
C LEU A 437 -15.33 2.81 28.82
N SER A 438 -14.21 2.91 29.53
CA SER A 438 -14.16 2.35 30.87
C SER A 438 -15.16 3.13 31.74
N PRO A 439 -15.89 2.47 32.66
CA PRO A 439 -16.75 3.17 33.63
C PRO A 439 -16.00 4.27 34.39
N GLN A 440 -14.71 4.07 34.65
CA GLN A 440 -13.82 5.03 35.30
C GLN A 440 -13.57 6.26 34.42
N ALA A 441 -13.30 6.09 33.13
CA ALA A 441 -13.12 7.21 32.19
C ALA A 441 -14.41 8.03 32.01
N LEU A 442 -15.57 7.35 32.01
CA LEU A 442 -16.87 8.02 31.96
C LEU A 442 -17.16 8.81 33.25
N GLN A 443 -16.84 8.23 34.42
CA GLN A 443 -17.05 8.87 35.71
C GLN A 443 -16.11 10.06 35.93
N LYS A 444 -14.86 9.96 35.46
CA LYS A 444 -13.84 11.01 35.44
C LYS A 444 -14.24 12.19 34.55
N ALA A 445 -14.81 11.92 33.37
CA ALA A 445 -15.26 12.97 32.46
C ALA A 445 -16.61 13.62 32.86
N LEU A 446 -17.49 12.90 33.59
CA LEU A 446 -18.73 13.50 34.11
C LEU A 446 -18.50 14.38 35.36
N ASN A 447 -17.44 14.14 36.13
CA ASN A 447 -17.13 14.88 37.36
C ASN A 447 -15.65 15.31 37.39
N PRO A 448 -15.26 16.35 36.65
CA PRO A 448 -13.86 16.81 36.60
C PRO A 448 -13.31 17.21 37.97
N GLU A 449 -14.15 17.75 38.86
CA GLU A 449 -13.75 18.12 40.24
C GLU A 449 -13.29 16.91 41.07
N LYS A 450 -13.82 15.70 40.81
CA LYS A 450 -13.36 14.49 41.52
C LYS A 450 -11.93 14.11 41.14
N ASP A 451 -11.51 14.36 39.90
CA ASP A 451 -10.15 14.05 39.45
C ASP A 451 -9.12 14.92 40.17
N GLU A 452 -9.44 16.20 40.40
CA GLU A 452 -8.57 17.09 41.18
C GLU A 452 -8.45 16.62 42.64
N VAL A 453 -9.57 16.27 43.27
CA VAL A 453 -9.60 15.75 44.65
C VAL A 453 -8.89 14.39 44.76
N GLU A 454 -8.99 13.53 43.75
CA GLU A 454 -8.32 12.23 43.70
C GLU A 454 -6.80 12.39 43.51
N ARG A 455 -6.34 13.31 42.64
CA ARG A 455 -4.92 13.68 42.54
C ARG A 455 -4.38 14.23 43.87
N VAL A 456 -5.16 15.07 44.56
CA VAL A 456 -4.79 15.61 45.86
C VAL A 456 -4.68 14.51 46.91
N LYS A 457 -5.64 13.56 46.95
CA LYS A 457 -5.56 12.37 47.82
C LYS A 457 -4.33 11.51 47.52
N GLU A 458 -4.05 11.22 46.26
CA GLU A 458 -2.88 10.42 45.87
C GLU A 458 -1.56 11.12 46.26
N SER A 459 -1.52 12.45 46.15
CA SER A 459 -0.38 13.26 46.60
C SER A 459 -0.24 13.22 48.12
N GLN A 460 -1.35 13.28 48.87
CA GLN A 460 -1.34 13.14 50.32
C GLN A 460 -0.86 11.75 50.73
N ASP A 461 -1.33 10.68 50.09
CA ASP A 461 -0.91 9.31 50.41
C ASP A 461 0.58 9.09 50.14
N LYS A 462 1.12 9.66 49.05
CA LYS A 462 2.57 9.65 48.77
C LYS A 462 3.36 10.39 49.84
N ILE A 463 2.89 11.57 50.27
CA ILE A 463 3.51 12.34 51.35
C ILE A 463 3.49 11.55 52.66
N VAL A 464 2.35 10.96 53.03
CA VAL A 464 2.23 10.11 54.24
C VAL A 464 3.21 8.94 54.20
N THR A 465 3.36 8.30 53.03
CA THR A 465 4.29 7.19 52.85
C THR A 465 5.74 7.64 52.97
N GLN A 466 6.09 8.81 52.41
CA GLN A 466 7.42 9.40 52.53
C GLN A 466 7.73 9.81 53.98
N VAL A 467 6.78 10.44 54.68
CA VAL A 467 6.90 10.81 56.10
C VAL A 467 7.12 9.56 56.95
N LYS A 468 6.41 8.46 56.66
CA LYS A 468 6.60 7.19 57.37
C LYS A 468 8.00 6.60 57.14
N LYS A 469 8.53 6.67 55.93
CA LYS A 469 9.92 6.27 55.62
C LYS A 469 10.96 7.16 56.33
N LEU A 470 10.74 8.47 56.32
CA LEU A 470 11.61 9.45 57.00
C LEU A 470 11.64 9.21 58.51
N LYS A 471 10.49 8.93 59.11
CA LYS A 471 10.36 8.57 60.53
C LYS A 471 11.13 7.29 60.85
N ALA A 472 11.06 6.28 59.99
CA ALA A 472 11.84 5.04 60.15
C ALA A 472 13.36 5.31 60.08
N SER A 473 13.83 6.08 59.10
CA SER A 473 15.24 6.46 59.01
C SER A 473 15.73 7.29 60.20
N LEU A 474 14.89 8.16 60.78
CA LEU A 474 15.23 8.92 61.98
C LEU A 474 15.40 8.03 63.21
N VAL A 475 14.59 6.98 63.34
CA VAL A 475 14.74 5.98 64.41
C VAL A 475 16.07 5.24 64.26
N ASP A 476 16.42 4.82 63.03
CA ASP A 476 17.70 4.15 62.77
C ASP A 476 18.92 5.07 63.06
N ILE A 477 18.83 6.36 62.72
CA ILE A 477 19.88 7.35 63.04
C ILE A 477 20.02 7.52 64.55
N ARG A 478 18.89 7.59 65.28
CA ARG A 478 18.91 7.69 66.74
C ARG A 478 19.59 6.49 67.37
N GLU A 479 19.32 5.28 66.87
CA GLU A 479 19.98 4.06 67.34
C GLU A 479 21.48 4.05 67.03
N HIS A 480 21.89 4.52 65.83
CA HIS A 480 23.30 4.69 65.49
C HIS A 480 24.01 5.68 66.39
N ASN A 481 23.38 6.83 66.70
CA ASN A 481 23.95 7.83 67.59
C ASN A 481 24.11 7.29 69.02
N GLN A 482 23.13 6.54 69.54
CA GLN A 482 23.25 5.89 70.86
C GLN A 482 24.39 4.86 70.89
N LYS A 483 24.55 4.07 69.81
CA LYS A 483 25.68 3.15 69.67
C LYS A 483 27.02 3.90 69.63
N LEU A 484 27.12 4.96 68.85
CA LEU A 484 28.31 5.82 68.78
C LEU A 484 28.65 6.44 70.15
N GLU A 485 27.65 6.95 70.86
CA GLU A 485 27.81 7.52 72.20
C GLU A 485 28.32 6.46 73.18
N SER A 486 27.78 5.23 73.11
CA SER A 486 28.24 4.11 73.94
C SER A 486 29.69 3.71 73.65
N LEU A 487 30.10 3.72 72.37
CA LEU A 487 31.48 3.45 71.96
C LEU A 487 32.43 4.57 72.40
N LEU A 488 32.01 5.83 72.28
CA LEU A 488 32.74 6.99 72.77
C LEU A 488 32.93 6.91 74.29
N LYS A 489 31.87 6.62 75.06
CA LYS A 489 31.97 6.41 76.51
C LYS A 489 32.95 5.27 76.84
N ALA A 490 32.94 4.17 76.08
CA ALA A 490 33.87 3.06 76.27
C ALA A 490 35.34 3.44 75.94
N ILE A 491 35.58 4.22 74.89
CA ILE A 491 36.92 4.70 74.51
C ILE A 491 37.46 5.70 75.53
N VAL A 492 36.64 6.66 75.95
CA VAL A 492 36.99 7.66 76.97
C VAL A 492 37.35 6.98 78.29
N LYS A 493 36.57 5.97 78.70
CA LYS A 493 36.87 5.14 79.87
C LYS A 493 38.17 4.34 79.71
N ALA A 494 38.49 3.86 78.51
CA ALA A 494 39.74 3.16 78.23
C ALA A 494 40.98 4.08 78.24
N GLN A 495 40.80 5.38 77.95
CA GLN A 495 41.88 6.37 78.00
C GLN A 495 42.06 7.04 79.37
N GLY A 496 41.24 6.70 80.37
CA GLY A 496 41.38 7.19 81.74
C GLY A 496 41.01 8.67 81.94
N ILE A 497 40.21 9.23 81.03
CA ILE A 497 39.71 10.61 81.11
C ILE A 497 38.34 10.57 81.79
N ASP A 498 38.15 11.38 82.85
CA ASP A 498 36.87 11.46 83.56
C ASP A 498 35.87 12.28 82.72
N TRP A 499 34.74 11.69 82.36
CA TRP A 499 33.73 12.29 81.48
C TRP A 499 32.61 12.90 82.33
N GLN A 500 32.44 14.22 82.29
CA GLN A 500 31.33 14.91 82.96
C GLN A 500 30.13 15.00 81.99
N GLU A 501 28.98 14.44 82.39
CA GLU A 501 27.71 14.65 81.71
C GLU A 501 27.27 16.10 81.92
N GLU A 502 27.26 16.92 80.86
CA GLU A 502 26.48 18.15 80.87
C GLU A 502 25.01 17.76 80.66
N ASP A 503 24.21 17.88 81.72
CA ASP A 503 22.76 17.69 81.69
C ASP A 503 22.13 18.72 80.75
N PHE A 504 21.77 18.29 79.54
CA PHE A 504 20.91 19.06 78.66
C PHE A 504 19.47 18.95 79.18
N GLN A 505 19.00 19.97 79.89
CA GLN A 505 17.59 20.10 80.29
C GLN A 505 16.71 20.05 79.04
N ALA A 506 15.92 18.98 78.91
CA ALA A 506 14.84 18.95 77.96
C ALA A 506 13.70 19.80 78.53
N ASP A 507 13.43 20.95 77.92
CA ASP A 507 12.21 21.71 78.18
C ASP A 507 11.00 20.83 77.83
N GLU A 508 10.33 20.31 78.85
CA GLU A 508 8.94 19.94 78.81
C GLU A 508 8.12 21.22 78.60
N GLU A 509 7.52 21.40 77.42
CA GLU A 509 6.14 21.90 77.25
C GLU A 509 5.81 22.04 75.75
N MET A 510 4.86 21.23 75.29
CA MET A 510 3.65 21.70 74.60
C MET A 510 2.73 20.49 74.41
N GLY A 511 1.80 20.35 75.34
CA GLY A 511 0.64 19.50 75.17
C GLY A 511 -0.23 19.98 74.00
N GLY A 512 -0.78 19.02 73.28
CA GLY A 512 -1.75 19.21 72.22
C GLY A 512 -2.65 17.98 72.11
N ASP A 513 -3.48 17.81 73.13
CA ASP A 513 -4.87 17.29 73.11
C ASP A 513 -5.24 16.34 71.94
N ASP A 514 -5.09 15.03 72.15
CA ASP A 514 -5.84 14.01 71.41
C ASP A 514 -7.22 13.85 72.07
N GLY A 515 -8.16 14.71 71.64
CA GLY A 515 -9.58 14.58 71.92
C GLY A 515 -10.22 13.51 71.04
N ASP A 516 -10.22 12.27 71.54
CA ASP A 516 -11.13 11.21 71.12
C ASP A 516 -12.58 11.66 71.42
N ASN A 517 -13.41 11.84 70.40
CA ASN A 517 -14.86 11.84 70.55
C ASN A 517 -15.51 11.19 69.32
N ALA A 518 -16.05 10.00 69.56
CA ALA A 518 -17.04 9.36 68.73
C ALA A 518 -18.41 10.00 68.94
N GLU A 519 -19.04 10.46 67.86
CA GLU A 519 -20.46 10.23 67.53
C GLU A 519 -20.69 10.42 66.02
#